data_AF-A0A832U3E6-F1
#
_entry.id   AF-A0A832U3E6-F1
#
_cell.length_a   1.000
_cell.length_b   1.000
_cell.length_c   1.000
_cell.angle_alpha   90.00
_cell.angle_beta   90.00
_cell.angle_gamma   90.00
#
_symmetry.space_group_name_H-M   'P 1'
#
loop_
_entity.id
_entity.type
_entity.pdbx_description
1 polymer ?
#
loop_
_entity_poly.entity_id
_entity_poly.type
_entity_poly.pdbx_seq_one_letter_code
_entity_poly.pdbx_strand_id
1 'polypeptide(L)' 'MIGVSYIFLIFGFILVLSLIFWVWILADCLRKETDERNTRLIWVIVIVFTYIVGAFLYYFIRRPKRVKELGI' A
#
# COMPACT_ATOMS: atom_id res chain seq x y z
N MET A 1 30.06 21.56 1.54
CA MET A 1 28.79 21.58 2.31
C MET A 1 27.52 21.58 1.44
N ILE A 2 27.61 21.53 0.09
CA ILE A 2 26.43 21.66 -0.80
C ILE A 2 25.80 20.30 -1.16
N GLY A 3 26.60 19.23 -1.33
CA GLY A 3 26.10 17.92 -1.75
C GLY A 3 25.15 17.23 -0.75
N VAL A 4 25.31 17.49 0.54
CA VAL A 4 24.47 16.88 1.59
C VAL A 4 23.03 17.42 1.54
N SER A 5 22.85 18.70 1.20
CA SER A 5 21.53 19.33 1.08
C SER A 5 20.65 18.71 -0.01
N TYR A 6 21.23 18.35 -1.16
CA TYR A 6 20.47 17.72 -2.26
C TYR A 6 20.02 16.30 -1.92
N ILE A 7 20.84 15.54 -1.19
CA ILE A 7 20.49 14.19 -0.74
C ILE A 7 19.28 14.26 0.20
N PHE A 8 19.25 15.20 1.14
CA PHE A 8 18.10 15.38 2.03
C PHE A 8 16.81 15.77 1.29
N LEU A 9 16.90 16.63 0.27
CA LEU A 9 15.76 17.00 -0.57
C LEU A 9 15.17 15.79 -1.32
N ILE A 10 16.03 14.98 -1.94
CA ILE A 10 15.61 13.78 -2.67
C ILE A 10 15.00 12.74 -1.71
N PHE A 11 15.62 12.55 -0.55
CA PHE A 11 15.13 11.61 0.46
C PHE A 11 13.78 12.02 1.04
N GLY A 12 13.58 13.32 1.30
CA GLY A 12 12.31 13.88 1.73
C GLY A 12 11.22 13.70 0.66
N PHE A 13 11.55 13.92 -0.61
CA PHE A 13 10.63 13.71 -1.72
C PHE A 13 10.20 12.24 -1.84
N ILE A 14 11.16 11.31 -1.75
CA ILE A 14 10.90 9.87 -1.75
C ILE A 14 9.99 9.45 -0.59
N LEU A 15 10.23 9.96 0.63
CA LEU A 15 9.38 9.67 1.77
C LEU A 15 7.93 10.13 1.56
N VAL A 16 7.74 11.32 0.97
CA VAL A 16 6.41 11.85 0.65
C VAL A 16 5.73 10.99 -0.43
N LEU A 17 6.45 10.62 -1.49
CA LEU A 17 5.91 9.69 -2.51
C LEU A 17 5.53 8.34 -1.92
N SER A 18 6.36 7.79 -1.03
CA SER A 18 6.06 6.55 -0.32
C SER A 18 4.81 6.66 0.56
N LEU A 19 4.61 7.79 1.25
CA LEU A 19 3.38 8.11 1.98
C LEU A 19 2.16 8.12 1.06
N ILE A 20 2.25 8.84 -0.05
CA ILE A 20 1.16 8.94 -1.02
C ILE A 20 0.81 7.56 -1.59
N PHE A 21 1.82 6.77 -1.96
CA PHE A 21 1.62 5.42 -2.48
C PHE A 21 0.96 4.50 -1.44
N TRP A 22 1.40 4.58 -0.18
CA TRP A 22 0.80 3.81 0.90
C TRP A 22 -0.67 4.17 1.13
N VAL A 23 -0.99 5.48 1.22
CA VAL A 23 -2.39 5.94 1.38
C VAL A 23 -3.23 5.51 0.19
N TRP A 24 -2.69 5.57 -1.02
CA TRP A 24 -3.40 5.15 -2.24
C TRP A 24 -3.73 3.66 -2.22
N ILE A 25 -2.81 2.80 -1.78
CA ILE A 25 -3.06 1.36 -1.64
C ILE A 25 -4.08 1.08 -0.53
N LEU A 26 -4.05 1.83 0.57
CA LEU A 26 -5.05 1.72 1.63
C LEU A 26 -6.45 2.10 1.11
N ALA A 27 -6.54 3.19 0.34
CA ALA A 27 -7.80 3.62 -0.28
C ALA A 27 -8.28 2.62 -1.34
N ASP A 28 -7.38 2.01 -2.12
CA ASP A 28 -7.70 0.96 -3.08
C ASP A 28 -8.24 -0.29 -2.38
N CYS A 29 -7.63 -0.69 -1.25
CA CYS A 29 -8.11 -1.76 -0.39
C CYS A 29 -9.50 -1.46 0.18
N LEU A 30 -9.74 -0.25 0.69
CA LEU A 30 -11.05 0.11 1.22
C LEU A 30 -12.16 0.14 0.15
N ARG A 31 -11.83 0.58 -1.08
CA ARG A 31 -12.80 0.75 -2.17
C ARG A 31 -13.07 -0.52 -2.96
N LYS A 32 -12.06 -1.35 -3.19
CA LYS A 32 -12.16 -2.52 -4.11
C LYS A 32 -12.25 -3.85 -3.39
N GLU A 33 -11.93 -3.92 -2.10
CA GLU A 33 -11.99 -5.17 -1.36
C GLU A 33 -13.42 -5.47 -0.94
N THR A 34 -13.90 -6.68 -1.25
CA THR A 34 -15.21 -7.16 -0.82
C THR A 34 -15.20 -7.46 0.68
N ASP A 35 -16.31 -7.16 1.36
CA ASP A 35 -16.49 -7.45 2.80
C ASP A 35 -16.69 -8.95 3.07
N GLU A 36 -16.47 -9.82 2.09
CA GLU A 36 -16.52 -11.26 2.28
C GLU A 36 -15.50 -11.68 3.36
N ARG A 37 -16.03 -12.26 4.44
CA ARG A 37 -15.29 -12.83 5.57
C ARG A 37 -14.27 -11.87 6.22
N ASN A 38 -14.61 -10.58 6.36
CA ASN A 38 -13.72 -9.57 6.97
C ASN A 38 -12.38 -9.39 6.24
N THR A 39 -12.26 -9.82 4.99
CA THR A 39 -10.97 -9.79 4.30
C THR A 39 -10.48 -8.35 4.08
N ARG A 40 -11.39 -7.41 3.85
CA ARG A 40 -11.11 -5.96 3.86
C ARG A 40 -10.44 -5.51 5.16
N LEU A 41 -11.01 -5.88 6.31
CA LEU A 41 -10.51 -5.44 7.62
C LEU A 41 -9.10 -5.99 7.90
N ILE A 42 -8.87 -7.26 7.59
CA ILE A 42 -7.56 -7.92 7.77
C ILE A 42 -6.49 -7.21 6.94
N TRP A 43 -6.77 -6.94 5.65
CA TRP A 43 -5.81 -6.26 4.78
C TRP A 43 -5.56 -4.82 5.18
N VAL A 44 -6.59 -4.09 5.61
CA VAL A 44 -6.43 -2.74 6.16
C VAL A 44 -5.51 -2.77 7.37
N ILE A 45 -5.70 -3.70 8.31
CA ILE A 45 -4.83 -3.83 9.49
C ILE A 45 -3.38 -4.15 9.08
N VAL A 46 -3.18 -5.09 8.14
CA VAL A 46 -1.86 -5.45 7.64
C VAL A 46 -1.17 -4.24 6.99
N ILE A 47 -1.84 -3.56 6.06
CA ILE A 47 -1.31 -2.36 5.38
C ILE A 47 -0.99 -1.26 6.41
N VAL A 48 -1.83 -1.09 7.43
CA VAL A 48 -1.61 -0.08 8.47
C VAL A 48 -0.42 -0.39 9.35
N PHE A 49 -0.28 -1.64 9.81
CA PHE A 49 0.82 -2.05 10.69
C PHE A 49 2.16 -2.18 9.98
N THR A 50 2.17 -2.64 8.72
CA THR A 50 3.41 -2.91 7.98
C THR A 50 3.76 -1.84 6.95
N TYR A 51 2.96 -0.77 6.88
CA TYR A 51 3.20 0.41 6.05
C TYR A 51 3.48 0.03 4.58
N ILE A 52 4.64 0.41 4.02
CA ILE A 52 5.03 0.06 2.64
C ILE A 52 5.03 -1.46 2.41
N VAL A 53 5.49 -2.25 3.38
CA VAL A 53 5.58 -3.71 3.23
C VAL A 53 4.19 -4.31 3.04
N GLY A 54 3.21 -3.81 3.80
CA GLY A 54 1.81 -4.22 3.66
C GLY A 54 1.19 -3.81 2.34
N ALA A 55 1.54 -2.63 1.83
CA ALA A 55 1.10 -2.17 0.52
C ALA A 55 1.63 -3.08 -0.62
N PHE A 56 2.90 -3.51 -0.54
CA PHE A 56 3.48 -4.46 -1.49
C PHE A 56 2.84 -5.85 -1.38
N LEU A 57 2.64 -6.36 -0.15
CA LEU A 57 1.95 -7.63 0.09
C LEU A 57 0.52 -7.62 -0.49
N TYR A 58 -0.22 -6.53 -0.29
CA TYR A 58 -1.56 -6.37 -0.85
C TYR A 58 -1.54 -6.42 -2.38
N TYR A 59 -0.61 -5.67 -2.98
CA TYR A 59 -0.47 -5.61 -4.42
C TYR A 59 -0.10 -6.97 -5.05
N PHE A 60 0.83 -7.72 -4.45
CA PHE A 60 1.29 -8.99 -5.02
C PHE A 60 0.39 -10.17 -4.71
N ILE A 61 -0.17 -10.24 -3.49
CA ILE A 61 -0.91 -11.43 -3.01
C ILE A 61 -2.42 -11.24 -3.17
N ARG A 62 -2.96 -10.07 -2.82
CA ARG A 62 -4.42 -9.88 -2.78
C ARG A 62 -5.01 -9.65 -4.16
N ARG A 63 -4.35 -8.88 -5.02
CA ARG A 63 -4.75 -8.66 -6.43
C ARG A 63 -5.07 -9.97 -7.17
N PRO A 64 -4.17 -10.98 -7.26
CA PRO A 64 -4.46 -12.22 -7.98
C PRO A 64 -5.47 -13.12 -7.25
N LYS A 65 -5.56 -13.06 -5.92
CA LYS A 65 -6.62 -13.76 -5.18
C LYS A 65 -8.00 -13.26 -5.56
N ARG A 66 -8.19 -11.96 -5.72
CA ARG A 66 -9.47 -11.37 -6.09
C ARG A 66 -9.93 -11.79 -7.50
N VAL A 67 -8.98 -11.94 -8.42
CA VAL A 67 -9.21 -12.48 -9.78
C VAL A 67 -9.69 -13.94 -9.71
N LYS A 68 -9.05 -14.77 -8.86
CA LYS A 68 -9.49 -16.16 -8.63
C LYS A 68 -10.82 -16.29 -7.90
N GLU A 69 -11.09 -15.44 -6.90
CA GLU A 69 -12.31 -15.45 -6.10
C GLU A 69 -13.52 -14.96 -6.90
N LEU A 70 -13.34 -13.96 -7.77
CA LEU A 70 -14.42 -13.39 -8.60
C LEU A 70 -14.51 -13.98 -10.01
N GLY A 71 -13.57 -14.84 -10.42
CA GLY A 71 -13.62 -15.57 -11.70
C GLY A 71 -13.56 -14.67 -12.94
N ILE A 72 -12.84 -13.55 -12.87
CA ILE A 72 -12.65 -12.58 -13.97
C ILE A 72 -11.25 -12.73 -14.56
#